data_AF-A0A268TGD7-F1
#
_entry.id   AF-A0A268TGD7-F1
#
_cell.length_a   1.000
_cell.length_b   1.000
_cell.length_c   1.000
_cell.angle_alpha   90.00
_cell.angle_beta   90.00
_cell.angle_gamma   90.00
#
_symmetry.space_group_name_H-M   'P 1'
#
loop_
_entity.id
_entity.type
_entity.pdbx_description
1 polymer ?
#
loop_
_entity_poly.entity_id
_entity_poly.type
_entity_poly.pdbx_seq_one_letter_code
_entity_poly.pdbx_strand_id
1 'polypeptide(L)'
;MNFYVFSIAYMAIFGYFGHLAKISRPTNIALMILAGIVVNIPIKNLSINILTYSFVGEMSVFLFTLSLVIIFENLKTHRINLLNLKAFIFIFFFGLIVYLSVLNLIPLNIYYQNPYFIIIICCLICILGYFIHKILGIIYLICLLSYGLQIMDSKNLFDYFIDAPTWILSIICILILSLKRFKKNESNSHTA
;
A
#
# COMPACT_ATOMS: atom_id res chain seq x y z
N MET A 1 4.19 20.36 1.44
CA MET A 1 3.84 18.93 1.19
C MET A 1 4.55 18.39 -0.03
N ASN A 2 5.10 17.19 0.07
CA ASN A 2 6.04 16.61 -0.89
C ASN A 2 5.30 15.70 -1.90
N PHE A 3 4.59 16.26 -2.88
CA PHE A 3 3.85 15.49 -3.90
C PHE A 3 4.76 14.57 -4.75
N TYR A 4 6.08 14.79 -4.71
CA TYR A 4 7.09 13.96 -5.34
C TYR A 4 7.14 12.52 -4.80
N VAL A 5 6.56 12.26 -3.62
CA VAL A 5 6.54 10.93 -3.00
C VAL A 5 5.79 9.90 -3.85
N PHE A 6 4.79 10.33 -4.63
CA PHE A 6 4.06 9.45 -5.57
C PHE A 6 4.94 8.87 -6.68
N SER A 7 6.10 9.47 -7.00
CA SER A 7 7.05 8.87 -7.93
C SER A 7 7.46 7.47 -7.54
N ILE A 8 7.56 7.19 -6.24
CA ILE A 8 7.96 5.88 -5.74
C ILE A 8 6.86 4.84 -6.00
N ALA A 9 5.59 5.23 -5.90
CA ALA A 9 4.47 4.36 -6.30
C ALA A 9 4.53 4.05 -7.81
N TYR A 10 4.78 5.06 -8.65
CA TYR A 10 4.94 4.86 -10.10
C TYR A 10 6.13 3.95 -10.43
N MET A 11 7.28 4.15 -9.79
CA MET A 11 8.44 3.27 -9.92
C MET A 11 8.10 1.82 -9.55
N ALA A 12 7.34 1.61 -8.46
CA ALA A 12 6.91 0.28 -8.03
C ALA A 12 5.98 -0.39 -9.05
N ILE A 13 5.01 0.36 -9.60
CA ILE A 13 4.05 -0.11 -10.61
C ILE A 13 4.80 -0.54 -11.88
N PHE A 14 5.65 0.33 -12.43
CA PHE A 14 6.40 0.02 -13.65
C PHE A 14 7.39 -1.13 -13.44
N GLY A 15 8.05 -1.19 -12.28
CA GLY A 15 8.94 -2.30 -11.95
C GLY A 15 8.21 -3.65 -11.88
N TYR A 16 6.99 -3.64 -11.33
CA TYR A 16 6.15 -4.84 -11.21
C TYR A 16 5.69 -5.32 -12.60
N PHE A 17 5.17 -4.41 -13.43
CA PHE A 17 4.72 -4.73 -14.79
C PHE A 17 5.86 -5.12 -15.72
N GLY A 18 7.00 -4.44 -15.67
CA GLY A 18 8.15 -4.77 -16.50
C GLY A 18 8.69 -6.17 -16.18
N HIS A 19 8.73 -6.56 -14.90
CA HIS A 19 9.05 -7.93 -14.54
C HIS A 19 7.95 -8.92 -14.98
N LEU A 20 6.66 -8.60 -14.85
CA LEU A 20 5.59 -9.48 -15.38
C LEU A 20 5.71 -9.72 -16.89
N ALA A 21 6.11 -8.70 -17.63
CA ALA A 21 6.38 -8.76 -19.07
C ALA A 21 7.72 -9.46 -19.42
N LYS A 22 8.44 -10.01 -18.42
CA LYS A 22 9.75 -10.67 -18.57
C LYS A 22 10.80 -9.78 -19.25
N ILE A 23 10.71 -8.46 -19.03
CA ILE A 23 11.71 -7.51 -19.50
C ILE A 23 13.05 -7.80 -18.81
N SER A 24 14.17 -7.61 -19.53
CA SER A 24 15.49 -7.78 -18.96
C SER A 24 15.67 -6.90 -17.70
N ARG A 25 16.38 -7.40 -16.68
CA ARG A 25 16.61 -6.65 -15.43
C ARG A 25 17.16 -5.23 -15.66
N PRO A 26 18.19 -4.99 -16.49
CA PRO A 26 18.69 -3.62 -16.71
C PRO A 26 17.62 -2.73 -17.37
N THR A 27 16.86 -3.26 -18.34
CA THR A 27 15.77 -2.51 -18.97
C THR A 27 14.64 -2.20 -17.98
N ASN A 28 14.29 -3.13 -17.09
CA ASN A 28 13.27 -2.90 -16.06
C ASN A 28 13.70 -1.80 -15.08
N ILE A 29 14.97 -1.81 -14.65
CA ILE A 29 15.53 -0.75 -13.79
C ILE A 29 15.47 0.61 -14.50
N ALA A 30 15.86 0.66 -15.78
CA ALA A 30 15.78 1.88 -16.58
C ALA A 30 14.34 2.39 -16.68
N LEU A 31 13.37 1.50 -16.92
CA LEU A 31 11.94 1.85 -16.96
C LEU A 31 11.44 2.38 -15.62
N MET A 32 11.84 1.78 -14.50
CA MET A 32 11.49 2.27 -13.17
C MET A 32 12.01 3.70 -12.95
N ILE A 33 13.30 3.94 -13.21
CA ILE A 33 13.92 5.26 -13.03
C ILE A 33 13.26 6.29 -13.95
N LEU A 34 13.07 5.95 -15.23
CA LEU A 34 12.41 6.82 -16.19
C LEU A 34 10.98 7.15 -15.77
N ALA A 35 10.21 6.17 -15.27
CA ALA A 35 8.87 6.41 -14.75
C ALA A 35 8.92 7.42 -13.58
N GLY A 36 9.81 7.22 -12.61
CA GLY A 36 9.99 8.14 -11.48
C GLY A 36 10.33 9.57 -11.88
N ILE A 37 11.12 9.74 -12.94
CA ILE A 37 11.48 11.05 -13.50
C ILE A 37 10.30 11.67 -14.27
N VAL A 38 9.72 10.92 -15.21
CA VAL A 38 8.70 11.41 -16.14
C VAL A 38 7.47 11.91 -15.41
N VAL A 39 7.06 11.25 -14.32
CA VAL A 39 5.86 11.67 -13.56
C VAL A 39 6.02 13.02 -12.85
N ASN A 40 7.25 13.52 -12.73
CA ASN A 40 7.56 14.83 -12.17
C ASN A 40 7.71 15.93 -13.21
N ILE A 41 7.83 15.60 -14.50
CA ILE A 41 8.00 16.61 -15.55
C ILE A 41 6.71 17.41 -15.69
N PRO A 42 6.72 18.73 -15.43
CA PRO A 42 5.52 19.55 -15.56
C PRO A 42 5.21 19.82 -17.03
N ILE A 43 3.99 19.52 -17.46
CA ILE A 43 3.43 19.95 -18.74
C ILE A 43 2.39 21.02 -18.44
N LYS A 44 2.65 22.27 -18.85
CA LYS A 44 1.80 23.43 -18.48
C LYS A 44 1.61 23.58 -16.96
N ASN A 45 2.70 23.45 -16.20
CA ASN A 45 2.71 23.50 -14.72
C ASN A 45 1.95 22.36 -14.01
N LEU A 46 1.50 21.33 -14.74
CA LEU A 46 0.88 20.14 -14.17
C LEU A 46 1.76 18.93 -14.45
N SER A 47 2.22 18.27 -13.39
CA SER A 47 2.88 16.97 -13.48
C SER A 47 1.89 15.85 -13.13
N ILE A 48 2.20 14.61 -13.53
CA ILE A 48 1.38 13.44 -13.18
C ILE A 48 1.27 13.30 -11.66
N ASN A 49 2.36 13.59 -10.93
CA ASN A 49 2.34 13.58 -9.46
C ASN A 49 1.39 14.62 -8.87
N ILE A 50 1.38 15.86 -9.39
CA ILE A 50 0.45 16.91 -8.93
C ILE A 50 -1.01 16.51 -9.22
N LEU A 51 -1.27 15.93 -10.40
CA LEU A 51 -2.61 15.42 -10.75
C LEU A 51 -3.03 14.31 -9.78
N THR A 52 -2.17 13.32 -9.56
CA THR A 52 -2.43 12.19 -8.64
C THR A 52 -2.72 12.70 -7.24
N TYR A 53 -1.86 13.58 -6.73
CA TYR A 53 -2.02 14.20 -5.43
C TYR A 53 -3.32 14.99 -5.31
N SER A 54 -3.74 15.71 -6.36
CA SER A 54 -5.02 16.45 -6.37
C SER A 54 -6.24 15.54 -6.26
N PHE A 55 -6.19 14.32 -6.82
CA PHE A 55 -7.29 13.37 -6.76
C PHE A 55 -7.30 12.50 -5.50
N VAL A 56 -6.11 12.11 -5.05
CA VAL A 56 -5.92 11.07 -4.02
C VAL A 56 -5.64 11.67 -2.64
N GLY A 57 -5.07 12.87 -2.59
CA GLY A 57 -4.55 13.48 -1.38
C GLY A 57 -3.15 13.00 -1.03
N GLU A 58 -2.82 13.10 0.25
CA GLU A 58 -1.54 12.67 0.82
C GLU A 58 -1.33 11.17 0.69
N MET A 59 -0.11 10.78 0.31
CA MET A 59 0.31 9.39 0.32
C MET A 59 0.66 8.97 1.75
N SER A 60 0.06 7.87 2.22
CA SER A 60 0.38 7.30 3.53
C SER A 60 1.80 6.74 3.56
N VAL A 61 2.40 6.71 4.76
CA VAL A 61 3.67 5.98 4.99
C VAL A 61 3.52 4.49 4.67
N PHE A 62 2.33 3.92 4.88
CA PHE A 62 2.05 2.53 4.52
C PHE A 62 2.27 2.30 3.03
N LEU A 63 1.61 3.09 2.16
CA LEU A 63 1.73 2.94 0.71
C LEU A 63 3.16 3.18 0.24
N PHE A 64 3.83 4.17 0.85
CA PHE A 64 5.22 4.49 0.53
C PHE A 64 6.14 3.31 0.85
N THR A 65 6.03 2.77 2.05
CA THR A 65 6.82 1.62 2.51
C THR A 65 6.54 0.40 1.65
N LEU A 66 5.26 0.11 1.36
CA LEU A 66 4.88 -0.99 0.49
C LEU A 66 5.50 -0.83 -0.91
N SER A 67 5.48 0.38 -1.46
CA SER A 67 6.06 0.69 -2.77
C SER A 67 7.58 0.48 -2.79
N LEU A 68 8.30 0.90 -1.74
CA LEU A 68 9.74 0.63 -1.60
C LEU A 68 10.02 -0.86 -1.54
N VAL A 69 9.26 -1.62 -0.75
CA VAL A 69 9.45 -3.07 -0.66
C VAL A 69 9.20 -3.73 -2.02
N ILE A 70 8.17 -3.32 -2.77
CA ILE A 70 7.91 -3.80 -4.14
C ILE A 70 9.10 -3.50 -5.07
N ILE A 71 9.66 -2.29 -5.01
CA ILE A 71 10.86 -1.91 -5.78
C ILE A 71 12.01 -2.88 -5.47
N PHE A 72 12.33 -3.10 -4.19
CA PHE A 72 13.42 -3.99 -3.80
C PHE A 72 13.18 -5.45 -4.19
N GLU A 73 11.94 -5.94 -4.06
CA GLU A 73 11.58 -7.30 -4.49
C GLU A 73 11.69 -7.47 -6.01
N ASN A 74 11.31 -6.46 -6.79
CA ASN A 74 11.47 -6.50 -8.26
C ASN A 74 12.93 -6.55 -8.72
N LEU A 75 13.88 -6.16 -7.86
CA LEU A 75 15.31 -6.29 -8.13
C LEU A 75 15.86 -7.68 -7.81
N LYS A 76 15.15 -8.51 -7.03
CA LYS A 76 15.61 -9.86 -6.69
C LYS A 76 15.33 -10.84 -7.83
N THR A 77 16.19 -11.86 -7.95
CA THR A 77 16.02 -12.93 -8.94
C THR A 77 14.84 -13.86 -8.61
N HIS A 78 14.57 -14.07 -7.31
CA HIS A 78 13.45 -14.88 -6.84
C HIS A 78 12.40 -13.99 -6.19
N ARG A 79 11.17 -14.06 -6.71
CA ARG A 79 10.03 -13.34 -6.14
C ARG A 79 9.56 -14.01 -4.86
N ILE A 80 9.49 -13.23 -3.79
CA ILE A 80 8.73 -13.60 -2.60
C ILE A 80 7.32 -13.01 -2.75
N ASN A 81 6.30 -13.80 -2.43
CA ASN A 81 4.94 -13.29 -2.41
C ASN A 81 4.82 -12.30 -1.24
N LEU A 82 4.75 -11.00 -1.56
CA LEU A 82 4.94 -9.91 -0.60
C LEU A 82 3.89 -9.89 0.51
N LEU A 83 2.62 -10.07 0.13
CA LEU A 83 1.49 -10.15 1.03
C LEU A 83 0.58 -11.28 0.55
N ASN A 84 0.13 -12.12 1.49
CA ASN A 84 -0.81 -13.18 1.20
C ASN A 84 -2.28 -12.67 1.25
N LEU A 85 -3.24 -13.52 0.86
CA LEU A 85 -4.66 -13.16 0.90
C LEU A 85 -5.13 -12.73 2.30
N LYS A 86 -4.61 -13.36 3.37
CA LYS A 86 -4.97 -13.01 4.75
C LYS A 86 -4.57 -11.57 5.09
N ALA A 87 -3.39 -11.13 4.65
CA ALA A 87 -2.92 -9.76 4.84
C ALA A 87 -3.82 -8.75 4.11
N PHE A 88 -4.21 -9.02 2.86
CA PHE A 88 -5.12 -8.14 2.14
C PHE A 88 -6.51 -8.07 2.75
N ILE A 89 -7.06 -9.21 3.23
CA ILE A 89 -8.32 -9.24 3.97
C ILE A 89 -8.22 -8.37 5.24
N PHE A 90 -7.10 -8.45 5.97
CA PHE A 90 -6.88 -7.61 7.14
C PHE A 90 -6.87 -6.12 6.80
N ILE A 91 -6.09 -5.73 5.78
CA ILE A 91 -6.03 -4.32 5.30
C ILE A 91 -7.43 -3.84 4.89
N PHE A 92 -8.20 -4.67 4.19
CA PHE A 92 -9.55 -4.34 3.76
C PHE A 92 -10.47 -4.05 4.95
N PHE A 93 -10.53 -4.93 5.95
CA PHE A 93 -11.38 -4.73 7.13
C PHE A 93 -10.92 -3.57 7.98
N PHE A 94 -9.61 -3.41 8.18
CA PHE A 94 -9.05 -2.27 8.89
C PHE A 94 -9.44 -0.95 8.20
N GLY A 95 -9.21 -0.84 6.89
CA GLY A 95 -9.59 0.34 6.12
C GLY A 95 -11.09 0.59 6.11
N LEU A 96 -11.90 -0.47 6.01
CA LEU A 96 -13.36 -0.35 6.08
C LEU A 96 -13.79 0.28 7.41
N ILE A 97 -13.27 -0.20 8.54
CA ILE A 97 -13.59 0.35 9.86
C ILE A 97 -13.16 1.82 9.97
N VAL A 98 -11.94 2.15 9.52
CA VAL A 98 -11.44 3.53 9.56
C VAL A 98 -12.28 4.45 8.68
N TYR A 99 -12.56 4.08 7.43
CA TYR A 99 -13.35 4.92 6.52
C TYR A 99 -14.80 5.08 6.96
N LEU A 100 -15.43 4.01 7.47
CA LEU A 100 -16.77 4.12 8.05
C LEU A 100 -16.78 5.04 9.28
N SER A 101 -15.72 5.02 10.10
CA SER A 101 -15.56 5.93 11.24
C SER A 101 -15.36 7.38 10.78
N VAL A 102 -14.52 7.64 9.77
CA VAL A 102 -14.28 8.99 9.23
C VAL A 102 -15.57 9.58 8.65
N LEU A 103 -16.36 8.77 7.94
CA LEU A 103 -17.64 9.19 7.35
C LEU A 103 -18.79 9.25 8.36
N ASN A 104 -18.55 8.95 9.64
CA ASN A 104 -19.56 8.84 10.70
C ASN A 104 -20.73 7.90 10.33
N LEU A 105 -20.45 6.85 9.56
CA LEU A 105 -21.46 5.85 9.15
C LEU A 105 -21.68 4.77 10.20
N ILE A 106 -20.73 4.62 11.14
CA ILE A 106 -20.83 3.72 12.30
C ILE A 106 -20.70 4.53 13.60
N PRO A 107 -21.35 4.10 14.70
CA PRO A 107 -21.26 4.78 15.99
C PRO A 107 -19.88 4.62 16.67
N LEU A 108 -18.95 3.90 16.04
CA LEU A 108 -17.57 3.77 16.47
C LEU A 108 -16.77 4.98 15.97
N ASN A 109 -16.70 6.02 16.79
CA ASN A 109 -15.85 7.16 16.52
C ASN A 109 -14.40 6.85 16.91
N ILE A 110 -13.73 5.96 16.18
CA ILE A 110 -12.34 5.56 16.44
C ILE A 110 -11.38 6.65 15.93
N TYR A 111 -11.72 7.26 14.79
CA TYR A 111 -10.86 8.23 14.12
C TYR A 111 -10.68 9.55 14.90
N TYR A 112 -11.70 9.99 15.63
CA TYR A 112 -11.65 11.22 16.44
C TYR A 112 -11.44 10.94 17.94
N GLN A 113 -10.93 9.77 18.32
CA GLN A 113 -10.57 9.47 19.71
C GLN A 113 -9.39 10.31 20.20
N ASN A 114 -9.19 10.31 21.53
CA ASN A 114 -7.99 10.85 22.13
C ASN A 114 -6.73 10.18 21.53
N PRO A 115 -5.66 10.95 21.20
CA PRO A 115 -4.42 10.41 20.64
C PRO A 115 -3.83 9.22 21.40
N TYR A 116 -3.95 9.18 22.73
CA TYR A 116 -3.49 8.04 23.53
C TYR A 116 -4.19 6.73 23.15
N PHE A 117 -5.51 6.77 22.95
CA PHE A 117 -6.26 5.59 22.52
C PHE A 117 -5.93 5.19 21.09
N ILE A 118 -5.74 6.16 20.19
CA ILE A 118 -5.33 5.91 18.80
C ILE A 118 -3.98 5.17 18.78
N ILE A 119 -2.99 5.62 19.56
CA ILE A 119 -1.69 4.95 19.66
C ILE A 119 -1.84 3.51 20.15
N ILE A 120 -2.64 3.27 21.19
CA ILE A 120 -2.89 1.91 21.72
C ILE A 120 -3.52 1.03 20.63
N ILE A 121 -4.54 1.53 19.92
CA ILE A 121 -5.21 0.81 18.84
C ILE A 121 -4.22 0.48 17.71
N CYS A 122 -3.40 1.43 17.29
CA CYS A 122 -2.39 1.23 16.25
C CYS A 122 -1.28 0.27 16.67
N CYS A 123 -0.88 0.26 17.94
CA CYS A 123 0.01 -0.76 18.49
C CYS A 123 -0.61 -2.16 18.40
N LEU A 124 -1.90 -2.30 18.76
CA LEU A 124 -2.63 -3.56 18.62
C LEU A 124 -2.74 -4.00 17.15
N ILE A 125 -3.04 -3.06 16.24
CA ILE A 125 -3.07 -3.33 14.79
C ILE A 125 -1.71 -3.82 14.29
N CYS A 126 -0.62 -3.21 14.74
CA CYS A 126 0.73 -3.63 14.38
C CYS A 126 1.03 -5.06 14.86
N ILE A 127 0.69 -5.38 16.10
CA ILE A 127 0.87 -6.72 16.69
C ILE A 127 0.03 -7.75 15.92
N LEU A 128 -1.26 -7.47 15.70
CA LEU A 128 -2.15 -8.34 14.93
C LEU A 128 -1.66 -8.53 13.49
N GLY A 129 -1.23 -7.45 12.84
CA GLY A 129 -0.66 -7.47 11.50
C GLY A 129 0.57 -8.37 11.43
N TYR A 130 1.44 -8.34 12.44
CA TYR A 130 2.63 -9.22 12.51
C TYR A 130 2.26 -10.70 12.60
N PHE A 131 1.27 -11.05 13.44
CA PHE A 131 0.79 -12.43 13.56
C PHE A 131 0.08 -12.94 12.29
N ILE A 132 -0.60 -12.06 11.56
CA ILE A 132 -1.24 -12.41 10.28
C ILE A 132 -0.19 -12.58 9.18
N HIS A 133 0.75 -11.64 9.09
CA HIS A 133 1.83 -11.65 8.11
C HIS A 133 3.01 -10.79 8.57
N LYS A 134 4.18 -11.39 8.77
CA LYS A 134 5.37 -10.70 9.31
C LYS A 134 5.71 -9.39 8.57
N ILE A 135 5.68 -9.40 7.23
CA ILE A 135 5.96 -8.20 6.43
C ILE A 135 4.92 -7.09 6.69
N LEU A 136 3.64 -7.45 6.85
CA LEU A 136 2.58 -6.48 7.13
C LEU A 136 2.79 -5.82 8.50
N GLY A 137 3.12 -6.62 9.52
CA GLY A 137 3.46 -6.08 10.85
C GLY A 137 4.67 -5.15 10.81
N ILE A 138 5.70 -5.48 10.03
CA ILE A 138 6.88 -4.61 9.86
C ILE A 138 6.49 -3.29 9.19
N ILE A 139 5.63 -3.31 8.17
CA ILE A 139 5.13 -2.08 7.53
C ILE A 139 4.39 -1.20 8.54
N TYR A 140 3.46 -1.78 9.33
CA TYR A 140 2.76 -1.01 10.37
C TYR A 140 3.69 -0.48 11.47
N LEU A 141 4.74 -1.22 11.82
CA LEU A 141 5.75 -0.75 12.75
C LEU A 141 6.49 0.48 12.20
N ILE A 142 6.83 0.46 10.90
CA ILE A 142 7.44 1.62 10.22
C ILE A 142 6.47 2.81 10.24
N CYS A 143 5.17 2.61 10.02
CA CYS A 143 4.17 3.67 10.13
C CYS A 143 4.14 4.28 11.55
N LEU A 144 4.16 3.45 12.59
CA LEU A 144 4.19 3.88 13.99
C LEU A 144 5.45 4.70 14.32
N LEU A 145 6.62 4.22 13.90
CA LEU A 145 7.88 4.93 14.07
C LEU A 145 7.89 6.26 13.31
N SER A 146 7.35 6.27 12.09
CA SER A 146 7.28 7.47 11.25
C SER A 146 6.36 8.54 11.84
N TYR A 147 5.29 8.14 12.52
CA TYR A 147 4.46 9.06 13.28
C TYR A 147 5.21 9.66 14.48
N GLY A 148 5.96 8.84 15.22
CA GLY A 148 6.81 9.32 16.32
C GLY A 148 7.89 10.31 15.86
N LEU A 149 8.35 10.17 14.61
CA LEU A 149 9.31 11.08 13.96
C LEU A 149 8.64 12.26 13.24
N GLN A 150 7.30 12.35 13.23
CA GLN A 150 6.53 13.40 12.56
C GLN A 150 6.90 13.60 11.08
N ILE A 151 7.00 12.49 10.33
CA ILE A 151 7.41 12.53 8.92
C ILE A 151 6.32 13.13 8.00
N MET A 152 5.04 13.06 8.39
CA MET A 152 3.92 13.70 7.68
C MET A 152 3.32 14.83 8.53
N ASP A 153 2.70 15.80 7.84
CA ASP A 153 2.00 16.93 8.47
C ASP A 153 0.72 16.49 9.20
N SER A 154 0.15 15.32 8.83
CA SER A 154 -1.04 14.80 9.52
C SER A 154 -0.77 14.51 11.00
N LYS A 155 -1.72 14.95 11.83
CA LYS A 155 -1.74 14.68 13.28
C LYS A 155 -2.42 13.35 13.62
N ASN A 156 -3.10 12.71 12.66
CA ASN A 156 -3.80 11.44 12.89
C ASN A 156 -2.91 10.26 12.46
N LEU A 157 -2.65 9.35 13.41
CA LEU A 157 -1.84 8.16 13.15
C LEU A 157 -2.49 7.20 12.15
N PHE A 158 -3.82 7.23 11.98
CA PHE A 158 -4.49 6.40 10.97
C PHE A 158 -4.10 6.79 9.54
N ASP A 159 -3.78 8.06 9.28
CA ASP A 159 -3.37 8.54 7.95
C ASP A 159 -1.99 8.00 7.55
N TYR A 160 -1.17 7.60 8.52
CA TYR A 160 0.10 6.91 8.27
C TYR A 160 -0.12 5.44 7.93
N PHE A 161 -1.17 4.84 8.48
CA PHE A 161 -1.45 3.39 8.44
C PHE A 161 -2.22 2.97 7.20
N ILE A 162 -3.07 3.83 6.65
CA ILE A 162 -3.88 3.51 5.48
C ILE A 162 -4.30 4.77 4.74
N ASP A 163 -4.30 4.67 3.41
CA ASP A 163 -4.87 5.66 2.49
C ASP A 163 -5.81 4.98 1.48
N ALA A 164 -6.50 5.82 0.70
CA ALA A 164 -7.52 5.34 -0.23
C ALA A 164 -6.91 4.41 -1.29
N PRO A 165 -5.74 4.69 -1.88
CA PRO A 165 -5.09 3.77 -2.81
C PRO A 165 -4.75 2.41 -2.17
N THR A 166 -4.24 2.39 -0.95
CA THR A 166 -3.94 1.14 -0.23
C THR A 166 -5.20 0.32 -0.01
N TRP A 167 -6.29 0.96 0.38
CA TRP A 167 -7.56 0.27 0.58
C TRP A 167 -8.14 -0.26 -0.73
N ILE A 168 -8.13 0.52 -1.81
CA ILE A 168 -8.54 0.07 -3.15
C ILE A 168 -7.66 -1.09 -3.64
N LEU A 169 -6.34 -1.00 -3.43
CA LEU A 169 -5.39 -2.07 -3.76
C LEU A 169 -5.77 -3.38 -3.05
N SER A 170 -6.17 -3.31 -1.77
CA SER A 170 -6.61 -4.49 -1.02
C SER A 170 -7.83 -5.16 -1.65
N ILE A 171 -8.82 -4.39 -2.10
CA ILE A 171 -10.03 -4.90 -2.78
C ILE A 171 -9.64 -5.62 -4.08
N ILE A 172 -8.84 -4.96 -4.92
CA ILE A 172 -8.38 -5.53 -6.19
C ILE A 172 -7.61 -6.84 -5.96
N CYS A 173 -6.69 -6.86 -5.00
CA CYS A 173 -5.89 -8.04 -4.68
C CYS A 173 -6.73 -9.19 -4.12
N ILE A 174 -7.72 -8.92 -3.27
CA ILE A 174 -8.65 -9.94 -2.77
C ILE A 174 -9.41 -10.60 -3.93
N LEU A 175 -9.95 -9.82 -4.85
CA LEU A 175 -10.68 -10.32 -6.02
C LEU A 175 -9.78 -11.20 -6.91
N ILE A 176 -8.59 -10.71 -7.27
CA ILE A 176 -7.65 -11.45 -8.14
C ILE A 176 -7.21 -12.76 -7.50
N LEU A 177 -6.84 -12.74 -6.21
CA LEU A 177 -6.35 -13.93 -5.51
C LEU A 177 -7.46 -14.96 -5.27
N SER A 178 -8.69 -14.50 -5.01
CA SER A 178 -9.85 -15.39 -4.84
C SER A 178 -10.18 -16.10 -6.16
N LEU A 179 -10.26 -15.37 -7.28
CA LEU A 179 -10.51 -15.94 -8.60
C LEU A 179 -9.45 -16.97 -9.00
N LYS A 180 -8.16 -16.69 -8.74
CA LYS A 180 -7.08 -17.64 -8.98
C LYS A 180 -7.22 -18.93 -8.17
N ARG A 181 -7.72 -18.84 -6.92
CA ARG A 181 -7.93 -20.00 -6.05
C ARG A 181 -9.09 -20.86 -6.53
N PHE A 182 -10.19 -20.26 -6.96
CA PHE A 182 -11.32 -20.99 -7.55
C PHE A 182 -10.91 -21.77 -8.79
N LYS A 183 -10.24 -21.13 -9.75
CA LYS A 183 -9.77 -21.79 -10.98
C LYS A 183 -8.82 -22.96 -10.72
N LYS A 184 -7.96 -22.85 -9.70
CA LYS A 184 -7.04 -23.94 -9.32
C LYS A 184 -7.78 -25.15 -8.72
N ASN A 185 -8.88 -24.91 -8.00
CA ASN A 185 -9.67 -26.01 -7.43
C ASN A 185 -10.43 -26.76 -8.53
N GLU A 186 -10.97 -26.06 -9.53
CA GLU A 186 -11.63 -26.66 -10.69
C GLU A 186 -10.67 -27.52 -11.53
N SER A 187 -9.42 -27.06 -11.76
CA SER A 187 -8.44 -27.87 -12.50
C SER A 187 -8.08 -29.17 -11.79
N ASN A 188 -8.11 -29.18 -10.46
CA ASN A 188 -7.77 -30.36 -9.67
C ASN A 188 -8.94 -31.36 -9.56
N SER A 189 -10.19 -30.89 -9.65
CA SER A 189 -11.37 -31.78 -9.62
C SER A 189 -11.58 -32.55 -10.93
N HIS A 190 -10.95 -32.14 -12.03
CA HIS A 190 -10.99 -32.87 -13.31
C HIS A 190 -9.85 -33.89 -13.47
N THR A 191 -8.89 -33.92 -12.54
CA THR A 191 -7.75 -34.86 -12.54
C THR A 191 -7.88 -35.98 -11.50
N ALA A 192 -8.97 -35.99 -10.73
CA ALA A 192 -9.28 -37.02 -9.74
C ALA A 192 -10.45 -37.88 -10.23
#